data_AF-A0A1Q5KIY0-F1
#
_entry.id   AF-A0A1Q5KIY0-F1
#
_cell.length_a   1.000
_cell.length_b   1.000
_cell.length_c   1.000
_cell.angle_alpha   90.00
_cell.angle_beta   90.00
_cell.angle_gamma   90.00
#
_symmetry.space_group_name_H-M   'P 1'
#
loop_
_entity.id
_entity.type
_entity.pdbx_description
1 polymer ?
#
loop_
_entity_poly.entity_id
_entity_poly.type
_entity_poly.pdbx_seq_one_letter_code
_entity_poly.pdbx_strand_id
1 'polypeptide(L)'
;MYEPNVVGDWQEYDEHAGLRVRVHRLEAAEPPRGRDDAAVGLTYFSVRVTIENRGTRHYGIHLEDGQIDVRVGPDGEGAFIDWRSSQFIEGFDVYPLRRATAVIYAAAPEGALSHVDVQVQLRVDEEWADRRLWAGGIGVAESATAAASTGTAQAGLAHQVSAFLKDQTEPGTA
;
A
#
# COMPACT_ATOMS: atom_id res chain seq x y z
N MET A 1 -9.17 13.92 -10.23
CA MET A 1 -8.36 13.42 -9.11
C MET A 1 -8.21 11.93 -9.38
N TYR A 2 -7.00 11.44 -9.62
CA TYR A 2 -6.80 10.00 -9.80
C TYR A 2 -6.97 9.37 -8.41
N GLU A 3 -7.89 8.43 -8.26
CA GLU A 3 -8.06 7.74 -6.97
C GLU A 3 -6.76 6.97 -6.69
N PRO A 4 -6.21 7.05 -5.46
CA PRO A 4 -5.02 6.27 -5.11
C PRO A 4 -5.32 4.77 -5.26
N ASN A 5 -4.37 4.01 -5.81
CA ASN A 5 -4.54 2.57 -6.01
C ASN A 5 -4.65 1.85 -4.66
N VAL A 6 -5.33 0.70 -4.62
CA VAL A 6 -5.43 -0.07 -3.38
C VAL A 6 -4.24 -0.98 -3.20
N VAL A 7 -3.82 -1.16 -1.95
CA VAL A 7 -2.83 -2.17 -1.58
C VAL A 7 -3.19 -3.52 -2.23
N GLY A 8 -2.22 -4.13 -2.91
CA GLY A 8 -2.39 -5.36 -3.70
C GLY A 8 -2.23 -5.14 -5.21
N ASP A 9 -2.50 -3.93 -5.70
CA ASP A 9 -2.43 -3.59 -7.12
C ASP A 9 -1.01 -3.36 -7.63
N TRP A 10 -0.77 -3.74 -8.89
CA TRP A 10 0.46 -3.43 -9.61
C TRP A 10 0.35 -2.06 -10.28
N GLN A 11 1.40 -1.26 -10.17
CA GLN A 11 1.58 -0.02 -10.93
C GLN A 11 2.81 -0.14 -11.82
N GLU A 12 2.68 0.19 -13.11
CA GLU A 12 3.77 0.12 -14.08
C GLU A 12 4.45 1.48 -14.23
N TYR A 13 5.72 1.48 -14.63
CA TYR A 13 6.49 2.69 -14.96
C TYR A 13 6.53 2.85 -16.48
N ASP A 14 5.95 3.95 -16.99
CA ASP A 14 5.84 4.21 -18.42
C ASP A 14 7.24 4.43 -19.04
N GLU A 15 8.13 5.04 -18.29
CA GLU A 15 9.54 5.28 -18.61
C GLU A 15 10.38 3.98 -18.66
N HIS A 16 9.89 2.89 -18.05
CA HIS A 16 10.58 1.61 -17.92
C HIS A 16 9.67 0.46 -18.31
N ALA A 17 9.45 0.31 -19.63
CA ALA A 17 8.54 -0.68 -20.20
C ALA A 17 8.65 -2.07 -19.54
N GLY A 18 7.53 -2.53 -18.97
CA GLY A 18 7.38 -3.82 -18.30
C GLY A 18 7.86 -3.87 -16.85
N LEU A 19 8.50 -2.81 -16.33
CA LEU A 19 8.83 -2.68 -14.91
C LEU A 19 7.60 -2.23 -14.14
N ARG A 20 7.30 -2.94 -13.06
CA ARG A 20 6.13 -2.65 -12.24
C ARG A 20 6.36 -2.96 -10.78
N VAL A 21 5.68 -2.22 -9.93
CA VAL A 21 5.81 -2.25 -8.48
C VAL A 21 4.46 -2.50 -7.84
N ARG A 22 4.46 -3.13 -6.68
CA ARG A 22 3.27 -3.41 -5.89
C ARG A 22 3.60 -3.37 -4.42
N VAL A 23 2.74 -2.72 -3.65
CA VAL A 23 2.65 -2.90 -2.20
C VAL A 23 1.67 -4.03 -1.95
N HIS A 24 2.11 -5.09 -1.28
CA HIS A 24 1.24 -6.20 -0.86
C HIS A 24 0.42 -5.82 0.37
N ARG A 25 -0.54 -6.67 0.72
CA ARG A 25 -1.35 -6.54 1.92
C ARG A 25 -0.52 -6.12 3.14
N LEU A 26 -1.07 -5.18 3.89
CA LEU A 26 -0.53 -4.74 5.17
C LEU A 26 -0.89 -5.75 6.24
N GLU A 27 0.12 -6.27 6.92
CA GLU A 27 -0.01 -7.34 7.92
C GLU A 27 0.65 -6.92 9.21
N ALA A 28 -0.03 -7.16 10.34
CA ALA A 28 0.60 -7.06 11.64
C ALA A 28 1.76 -8.07 11.72
N ALA A 29 2.95 -7.58 12.05
CA ALA A 29 4.16 -8.39 12.01
C ALA A 29 5.19 -7.82 12.97
N GLU A 30 5.80 -8.66 13.80
CA GLU A 30 6.89 -8.24 14.68
C GLU A 30 8.23 -8.21 13.91
N PRO A 31 9.08 -7.20 14.14
CA PRO A 31 10.40 -7.12 13.52
C PRO A 31 11.33 -8.25 13.96
N PRO A 32 12.19 -8.80 13.07
CA PRO A 32 13.06 -9.93 13.37
C PRO A 32 14.10 -9.66 14.46
N ARG A 33 14.46 -8.39 14.70
CA ARG A 33 15.43 -8.00 15.73
C ARG A 33 14.78 -7.64 17.07
N GLY A 34 13.47 -7.85 17.19
CA GLY A 34 12.69 -7.36 18.31
C GLY A 34 12.33 -5.89 18.16
N ARG A 35 11.43 -5.43 19.02
CA ARG A 35 10.87 -4.08 19.02
C ARG A 35 11.94 -3.03 19.32
N ASP A 36 11.90 -1.92 18.59
CA ASP A 36 12.68 -0.73 18.90
C ASP A 36 12.05 0.03 20.08
N ASP A 37 12.87 0.55 21.00
CA ASP A 37 12.42 1.31 22.17
C ASP A 37 11.62 2.56 21.77
N ALA A 38 11.90 3.15 20.61
CA ALA A 38 11.15 4.29 20.07
C ALA A 38 9.73 3.90 19.62
N ALA A 39 9.45 2.61 19.45
CA ALA A 39 8.15 2.09 19.04
C ALA A 39 7.35 1.51 20.21
N VAL A 40 7.72 1.79 21.46
CA VAL A 40 6.95 1.37 22.64
C VAL A 40 5.53 1.94 22.57
N GLY A 41 4.52 1.08 22.72
CA GLY A 41 3.11 1.45 22.65
C GLY A 41 2.54 1.56 21.23
N LEU A 42 3.34 1.34 20.19
CA LEU A 42 2.88 1.27 18.80
C LEU A 42 2.58 -0.17 18.36
N THR A 43 1.76 -0.31 17.34
CA THR A 43 1.49 -1.60 16.69
C THR A 43 2.37 -1.73 15.46
N TYR A 44 3.19 -2.79 15.41
CA TYR A 44 4.02 -3.06 14.25
C TYR A 44 3.26 -3.74 13.13
N PHE A 45 3.66 -3.42 11.91
CA PHE A 45 3.19 -4.02 10.69
C PHE A 45 4.30 -4.06 9.65
N SER A 46 4.18 -5.00 8.70
CA SER A 46 5.07 -5.09 7.56
C SER A 46 4.44 -4.51 6.31
N VAL A 47 5.23 -3.73 5.58
CA VAL A 47 4.96 -3.26 4.22
C VAL A 47 5.88 -4.03 3.28
N ARG A 48 5.30 -4.93 2.49
CA ARG A 48 6.06 -5.71 1.50
C ARG A 48 5.91 -5.05 0.13
N VAL A 49 7.03 -4.61 -0.44
CA VAL A 49 7.07 -3.98 -1.77
C VAL A 49 7.76 -4.93 -2.73
N THR A 50 7.08 -5.34 -3.79
CA THR A 50 7.68 -6.19 -4.83
C THR A 50 7.78 -5.42 -6.14
N ILE A 51 8.95 -5.51 -6.76
CA ILE A 51 9.21 -5.07 -8.11
C ILE A 51 9.24 -6.31 -9.00
N GLU A 52 8.56 -6.27 -10.14
CA GLU A 52 8.59 -7.30 -11.17
C GLU A 52 9.01 -6.68 -12.51
N ASN A 53 9.80 -7.42 -13.27
CA ASN A 53 10.14 -7.06 -14.64
C ASN A 53 9.47 -8.03 -15.62
N ARG A 54 8.50 -7.53 -16.39
CA ARG A 54 7.86 -8.21 -17.52
C ARG A 54 8.38 -7.75 -18.89
N GLY A 55 9.36 -6.86 -18.90
CA GLY A 55 10.02 -6.37 -20.10
C GLY A 55 11.06 -7.34 -20.65
N THR A 56 11.85 -6.85 -21.61
CA THR A 56 12.82 -7.66 -22.37
C THR A 56 14.27 -7.42 -21.96
N ARG A 57 14.56 -6.35 -21.21
CA ARG A 57 15.90 -6.02 -20.67
C ARG A 57 15.91 -6.11 -19.14
N HIS A 58 17.08 -6.20 -18.52
CA HIS A 58 17.21 -6.03 -17.08
C HIS A 58 17.14 -4.53 -16.71
N TYR A 59 16.85 -4.28 -15.43
CA TYR A 59 16.90 -2.97 -14.81
C TYR A 59 17.64 -3.09 -13.47
N GLY A 60 18.61 -2.20 -13.23
CA GLY A 60 19.23 -2.05 -11.93
C GLY A 60 18.31 -1.22 -11.03
N ILE A 61 17.90 -1.76 -9.89
CA ILE A 61 16.95 -1.07 -9.00
C ILE A 61 17.52 -0.83 -7.60
N HIS A 62 17.15 0.29 -7.02
CA HIS A 62 17.32 0.58 -5.60
C HIS A 62 15.98 0.92 -4.97
N LEU A 63 15.75 0.37 -3.78
CA LEU A 63 14.64 0.69 -2.91
C LEU A 63 15.16 0.75 -1.47
N GLU A 64 15.64 1.92 -1.07
CA GLU A 64 16.39 2.19 0.17
C GLU A 64 15.62 3.11 1.13
N ASP A 65 16.25 3.52 2.23
CA ASP A 65 15.71 4.51 3.15
C ASP A 65 15.40 5.85 2.45
N GLY A 66 14.33 6.51 2.89
CA GLY A 66 13.81 7.75 2.29
C GLY A 66 13.09 7.58 0.94
N GLN A 67 13.11 6.39 0.35
CA GLN A 67 12.40 6.07 -0.90
C GLN A 67 10.99 5.51 -0.66
N ILE A 68 10.68 5.18 0.60
CA ILE A 68 9.36 4.74 1.05
C ILE A 68 8.91 5.70 2.14
N ASP A 69 7.70 6.24 1.99
CA ASP A 69 7.03 7.06 3.00
C ASP A 69 5.71 6.39 3.37
N VAL A 70 5.43 6.28 4.67
CA VAL A 70 4.22 5.64 5.17
C VAL A 70 3.45 6.63 6.03
N ARG A 71 2.24 6.95 5.60
CA ARG A 71 1.30 7.80 6.34
C ARG A 71 0.18 6.98 6.92
N VAL A 72 -0.29 7.36 8.10
CA VAL A 72 -1.33 6.66 8.85
C VAL A 72 -2.39 7.62 9.36
N GLY A 73 -3.60 7.08 9.56
CA GLY A 73 -4.73 7.86 10.03
C GLY A 73 -5.26 8.86 8.99
N PRO A 74 -6.40 9.49 9.29
CA PRO A 74 -7.07 10.41 8.36
C PRO A 74 -6.28 11.71 8.11
N ASP A 75 -5.41 12.10 9.05
CA ASP A 75 -4.63 13.33 8.97
C ASP A 75 -3.25 13.13 8.31
N GLY A 76 -2.91 11.90 7.91
CA GLY A 76 -1.66 11.59 7.22
C GLY A 76 -0.42 11.73 8.12
N GLU A 77 -0.49 11.24 9.36
CA GLU A 77 0.63 11.23 10.29
C GLU A 77 1.73 10.28 9.82
N GLY A 78 3.00 10.58 10.09
CA GLY A 78 4.10 9.69 9.73
C GLY A 78 4.13 8.43 10.60
N ALA A 79 4.23 7.25 9.98
CA ALA A 79 4.55 6.03 10.72
C ALA A 79 6.01 6.02 11.16
N PHE A 80 6.30 5.34 12.28
CA PHE A 80 7.67 5.01 12.65
C PHE A 80 8.19 3.92 11.71
N ILE A 81 9.34 4.11 11.07
CA ILE A 81 10.00 3.10 10.22
C ILE A 81 11.20 2.51 10.96
N ASP A 82 11.17 1.20 11.19
CA ASP A 82 12.30 0.46 11.74
C ASP A 82 13.25 0.02 10.60
N TRP A 83 14.12 0.94 10.22
CA TRP A 83 15.14 0.73 9.20
C TRP A 83 16.15 -0.37 9.56
N ARG A 84 16.38 -0.64 10.86
CA ARG A 84 17.32 -1.69 11.30
C ARG A 84 16.75 -3.08 11.11
N SER A 85 15.44 -3.23 11.19
CA SER A 85 14.74 -4.50 11.02
C SER A 85 14.24 -4.72 9.59
N SER A 86 14.25 -3.67 8.77
CA SER A 86 13.80 -3.69 7.38
C SER A 86 14.82 -4.29 6.42
N GLN A 87 14.32 -4.84 5.32
CA GLN A 87 15.09 -5.43 4.22
C GLN A 87 14.86 -4.58 2.97
N PHE A 88 15.85 -3.78 2.62
CA PHE A 88 15.85 -2.89 1.46
C PHE A 88 16.42 -3.60 0.22
N ILE A 89 16.30 -2.96 -0.94
CA ILE A 89 16.96 -3.38 -2.19
C ILE A 89 18.11 -2.40 -2.46
N GLU A 90 19.34 -2.82 -2.19
CA GLU A 90 20.54 -1.98 -2.23
C GLU A 90 21.32 -2.18 -3.54
N GLY A 91 20.66 -2.02 -4.69
CA GLY A 91 21.26 -2.20 -6.01
C GLY A 91 21.18 -3.65 -6.51
N PHE A 92 20.06 -3.99 -7.13
CA PHE A 92 19.80 -5.34 -7.65
C PHE A 92 19.35 -5.31 -9.11
N ASP A 93 19.90 -6.18 -9.95
CA ASP A 93 19.46 -6.34 -11.34
C ASP A 93 18.25 -7.26 -11.44
N VAL A 94 17.08 -6.68 -11.73
CA VAL A 94 15.88 -7.46 -12.00
C VAL A 94 15.83 -7.83 -13.48
N TYR A 95 16.27 -9.04 -13.79
CA TYR A 95 16.17 -9.62 -15.13
C TYR A 95 14.71 -9.87 -15.57
N PRO A 96 14.44 -10.02 -16.88
CA PRO A 96 13.14 -10.40 -17.39
C PRO A 96 12.52 -11.61 -16.66
N LEU A 97 11.23 -11.49 -16.34
CA LEU A 97 10.42 -12.47 -15.60
C LEU A 97 10.89 -12.74 -14.17
N ARG A 98 11.73 -11.86 -13.60
CA ARG A 98 12.17 -11.93 -12.20
C ARG A 98 11.49 -10.87 -11.35
N ARG A 99 11.62 -11.08 -10.02
CA ARG A 99 11.09 -10.22 -8.98
C ARG A 99 12.14 -9.95 -7.93
N ALA A 100 12.11 -8.76 -7.35
CA ALA A 100 12.82 -8.39 -6.14
C ALA A 100 11.81 -7.87 -5.12
N THR A 101 12.05 -8.08 -3.83
CA THR A 101 11.10 -7.70 -2.78
C THR A 101 11.84 -7.04 -1.62
N ALA A 102 11.39 -5.84 -1.24
CA ALA A 102 11.72 -5.21 0.02
C ALA A 102 10.64 -5.53 1.06
N VAL A 103 11.03 -5.64 2.33
CA VAL A 103 10.14 -5.80 3.47
C VAL A 103 10.47 -4.75 4.51
N ILE A 104 9.55 -3.82 4.71
CA ILE A 104 9.73 -2.70 5.63
C ILE A 104 8.90 -2.97 6.87
N TYR A 105 9.51 -2.82 8.04
CA TYR A 105 8.81 -2.86 9.31
C TYR A 105 8.48 -1.43 9.75
N ALA A 106 7.20 -1.17 9.93
CA ALA A 106 6.67 0.12 10.36
C ALA A 106 5.83 -0.06 11.63
N ALA A 107 5.65 1.02 12.38
CA ALA A 107 4.80 1.01 13.58
C ALA A 107 4.01 2.32 13.69
N ALA A 108 2.78 2.21 14.16
CA ALA A 108 1.89 3.35 14.38
C ALA A 108 0.86 3.05 15.50
N PRO A 109 0.16 4.06 16.03
CA PRO A 109 -0.94 3.84 16.97
C PRO A 109 -2.00 2.93 16.34
N GLU A 110 -2.49 1.94 17.10
CA GLU A 110 -3.41 0.92 16.58
C GLU A 110 -4.65 1.51 15.89
N GLY A 111 -5.25 2.55 16.47
CA GLY A 111 -6.43 3.21 15.90
C GLY A 111 -6.18 3.93 14.56
N ALA A 112 -4.92 4.27 14.24
CA ALA A 112 -4.55 4.93 12.99
C ALA A 112 -4.39 3.94 11.83
N LEU A 113 -4.22 2.64 12.11
CA LEU A 113 -3.93 1.61 11.10
C LEU A 113 -5.11 1.25 10.19
N SER A 114 -6.29 1.84 10.42
CA SER A 114 -7.44 1.73 9.52
C SER A 114 -7.23 2.46 8.19
N HIS A 115 -6.33 3.45 8.16
CA HIS A 115 -5.96 4.23 6.98
C HIS A 115 -4.44 4.26 6.90
N VAL A 116 -3.88 3.70 5.84
CA VAL A 116 -2.45 3.63 5.60
C VAL A 116 -2.18 3.96 4.14
N ASP A 117 -1.41 5.01 3.92
CA ASP A 117 -0.91 5.40 2.62
C ASP A 117 0.57 5.04 2.53
N VAL A 118 0.95 4.30 1.49
CA VAL A 118 2.33 3.93 1.21
C VAL A 118 2.75 4.56 -0.10
N GLN A 119 3.70 5.49 -0.02
CA GLN A 119 4.34 6.07 -1.19
C GLN A 119 5.69 5.40 -1.42
N VAL A 120 5.96 5.03 -2.67
CA VAL A 120 7.21 4.41 -3.11
C VAL A 120 7.80 5.24 -4.25
N GLN A 121 9.09 5.56 -4.14
CA GLN A 121 9.87 6.22 -5.18
C GLN A 121 11.07 5.34 -5.55
N LEU A 122 10.89 4.48 -6.55
CA LEU A 122 11.94 3.59 -7.01
C LEU A 122 13.06 4.36 -7.71
N ARG A 123 14.32 3.96 -7.49
CA ARG A 123 15.43 4.39 -8.34
C ARG A 123 15.80 3.28 -9.31
N VAL A 124 15.88 3.58 -10.59
CA VAL A 124 16.08 2.62 -11.68
C VAL A 124 17.22 3.12 -12.56
N ASP A 125 18.22 2.28 -12.81
CA ASP A 125 19.41 2.60 -13.61
C ASP A 125 20.03 3.97 -13.21
N GLU A 126 20.15 4.20 -11.90
CA GLU A 126 20.64 5.45 -11.27
C GLU A 126 19.71 6.68 -11.37
N GLU A 127 18.57 6.59 -12.04
CA GLU A 127 17.58 7.66 -12.18
C GLU A 127 16.35 7.47 -11.27
N TRP A 128 15.72 8.57 -10.86
CA TRP A 128 14.50 8.51 -10.04
C TRP A 128 13.27 8.30 -10.92
N ALA A 129 12.54 7.22 -10.67
CA ALA A 129 11.24 7.00 -11.30
C ALA A 129 10.14 7.81 -10.59
N ASP A 130 8.99 7.94 -11.24
CA ASP A 130 7.84 8.65 -10.67
C ASP A 130 7.32 8.00 -9.39
N ARG A 131 6.76 8.80 -8.48
CA ARG A 131 6.22 8.28 -7.23
C ARG A 131 4.93 7.49 -7.47
N ARG A 132 4.82 6.36 -6.80
CA ARG A 132 3.62 5.51 -6.80
C ARG A 132 3.02 5.49 -5.39
N LEU A 133 1.69 5.58 -5.32
CA LEU A 133 0.94 5.66 -4.06
C LEU A 133 -0.05 4.52 -3.98
N TRP A 134 -0.12 3.86 -2.82
CA TRP A 134 -1.16 2.90 -2.48
C TRP A 134 -1.84 3.32 -1.18
N ALA A 135 -3.16 3.17 -1.14
CA ALA A 135 -3.97 3.36 0.06
C ALA A 135 -4.53 2.01 0.53
N GLY A 136 -4.63 1.83 1.83
CA GLY A 136 -5.17 0.62 2.44
C GLY A 136 -5.36 0.75 3.95
N GLY A 137 -5.43 -0.39 4.64
CA GLY A 137 -5.53 -0.45 6.08
C GLY A 137 -5.31 -1.86 6.60
N ILE A 138 -4.96 -1.98 7.87
CA ILE A 138 -4.77 -3.27 8.56
C ILE A 138 -6.12 -3.74 9.10
N GLY A 139 -6.43 -5.01 8.90
CA GLY A 139 -7.74 -5.57 9.25
C GLY A 139 -8.85 -5.23 8.24
N VAL A 140 -8.57 -4.38 7.25
CA VAL A 140 -9.42 -4.23 6.07
C VAL A 140 -9.23 -5.50 5.24
N ALA A 141 -10.28 -6.32 5.13
CA ALA A 141 -10.27 -7.43 4.19
C ALA A 141 -10.12 -6.82 2.79
N GLU A 142 -9.14 -7.30 2.02
CA GLU A 142 -9.03 -7.05 0.59
C GLU A 142 -10.40 -7.42 -0.01
N SER A 143 -11.23 -6.42 -0.31
CA SER A 143 -12.42 -6.66 -1.11
C SER A 143 -11.87 -7.14 -2.44
N ALA A 144 -11.88 -8.46 -2.62
CA ALA A 144 -11.53 -9.09 -3.87
C ALA A 144 -12.18 -8.26 -4.96
N THR A 145 -11.36 -7.59 -5.76
CA THR A 145 -11.80 -6.91 -6.97
C THR A 145 -12.53 -7.97 -7.78
N ALA A 146 -13.86 -7.97 -7.64
CA ALA A 146 -14.72 -8.72 -8.52
C ALA A 146 -14.36 -8.24 -9.92
N ALA A 147 -13.90 -9.18 -10.74
CA ALA A 147 -13.66 -8.95 -12.14
C ALA A 147 -14.82 -8.13 -12.72
N ALA A 148 -14.46 -7.06 -13.42
CA ALA A 148 -15.31 -6.14 -14.16
C ALA A 148 -16.79 -6.54 -14.30
N SER A 149 -17.68 -5.80 -13.63
CA SER A 149 -19.03 -5.58 -14.16
C SER A 149 -19.05 -4.22 -14.84
N THR A 150 -18.90 -4.21 -16.17
CA THR A 150 -19.35 -3.10 -17.00
C THR A 150 -20.86 -2.91 -16.79
N GLY A 151 -21.26 -1.92 -15.98
CA GLY A 151 -22.67 -1.57 -15.81
C GLY A 151 -23.01 -0.87 -14.50
N THR A 152 -23.22 0.45 -14.58
CA THR A 152 -24.08 1.26 -13.68
C THR A 152 -23.74 1.28 -12.17
N ALA A 153 -22.63 1.95 -11.81
CA ALA A 153 -22.26 2.24 -10.42
C ALA A 153 -23.07 3.38 -9.75
N GLN A 154 -24.05 3.99 -10.43
CA GLN A 154 -24.89 5.05 -9.85
C GLN A 154 -26.12 4.51 -9.09
N ALA A 155 -26.51 3.24 -9.30
CA ALA A 155 -27.71 2.67 -8.70
C ALA A 155 -27.50 2.21 -7.24
N GLY A 156 -26.27 1.88 -6.84
CA GLY A 156 -25.97 1.34 -5.50
C GLY A 156 -26.10 2.38 -4.38
N LEU A 157 -25.50 3.55 -4.57
CA LEU A 157 -25.50 4.61 -3.55
C LEU A 157 -26.90 5.21 -3.35
N ALA A 158 -27.63 5.44 -4.45
CA ALA A 158 -28.99 5.95 -4.38
C ALA A 158 -29.94 4.96 -3.68
N HIS A 159 -29.74 3.65 -3.87
CA HIS A 159 -30.52 2.62 -3.20
C HIS A 159 -30.21 2.55 -1.69
N GLN A 160 -28.93 2.67 -1.31
CA GLN A 160 -28.51 2.69 0.10
C GLN A 160 -29.00 3.94 0.84
N VAL A 161 -28.91 5.12 0.21
CA VAL A 161 -29.43 6.37 0.79
C VAL A 161 -30.96 6.33 0.89
N SER A 162 -31.65 5.76 -0.10
CA SER A 162 -33.12 5.61 -0.05
C SER A 162 -33.57 4.63 1.02
N ALA A 163 -32.83 3.53 1.25
CA ALA A 163 -33.14 2.57 2.30
C ALA A 163 -32.94 3.18 3.70
N PHE A 164 -31.85 3.93 3.89
CA PHE A 164 -31.55 4.63 5.14
C PHE A 164 -32.60 5.71 5.48
N LEU A 165 -33.02 6.50 4.49
CA LEU A 165 -34.05 7.52 4.71
C LEU A 165 -35.43 6.92 5.01
N LYS A 166 -35.76 5.77 4.41
CA LYS A 166 -37.01 5.05 4.72
C LYS A 166 -37.02 4.52 6.16
N ASP A 167 -35.91 3.97 6.61
CA ASP A 167 -35.73 3.45 7.97
C ASP A 167 -35.83 4.58 9.03
N GLN A 168 -35.43 5.80 8.68
CA GLN A 168 -35.57 6.99 9.54
C GLN A 168 -36.99 7.61 9.55
N THR A 169 -37.90 7.15 8.68
CA THR A 169 -39.24 7.74 8.54
C THR A 169 -40.36 6.83 9.06
N GLU A 170 -40.07 5.62 9.53
CA GLU A 170 -41.08 4.80 10.20
C GLU A 170 -41.24 5.24 11.67
N PRO A 171 -42.40 5.80 12.07
CA PRO A 171 -42.64 6.16 13.46
C PRO A 171 -42.77 4.88 14.29
N GLY A 172 -41.95 4.78 15.34
CA GLY A 172 -42.08 3.73 16.35
C GLY A 172 -43.50 3.70 16.90
N THR A 173 -44.18 2.56 16.70
CA THR A 173 -45.44 2.24 17.35
C THR A 173 -45.18 2.05 18.84
N ALA A 174 -45.53 3.06 19.64
CA ALA A 174 -45.83 2.93 21.05
C ALA A 174 -47.27 2.43 21.24
#